data_AF-A0A3R5VXP8-F1
#
_entry.id   AF-A0A3R5VXP8-F1
#
_cell.length_a   1.000
_cell.length_b   1.000
_cell.length_c   1.000
_cell.angle_alpha   90.00
_cell.angle_beta   90.00
_cell.angle_gamma   90.00
#
_symmetry.space_group_name_H-M   'P 1'
#
loop_
_entity.id
_entity.type
_entity.pdbx_description
1 polymer ?
#
loop_
_entity_poly.entity_id
_entity_poly.type
_entity_poly.pdbx_seq_one_letter_code
_entity_poly.pdbx_strand_id
1 'polypeptide(L)'
;MPTHIIANKYNQLKSTSSQSLLNSNVTDLFKEINDICLSEISRMSQLPITSTTTCMGKNYIVFQLMGGKKAYSRPVNIDLYNEGLAINSQGISNADILWNNIKNHTIINQNSHEITATLYSICMNYCICADLVNGVKENSGNYFETLVGHLYSMHLLVEPTNQMNAVELDGESISVPTDFIFDLGAGKPKFHVPAKTSTRERCVEVWAQQRILDGAFGVGRFICLLTCIGETNFKSSDLSVQLTCVPNQWINYQLFISQIKRAYYLDVPGKYNELNNRFPKIHVKEFGDFFHESNNLID
;
A
#
# COMPACT_ATOMS: atom_id res chain seq x y z
N MET A 1 23.13 -18.98 5.84
CA MET A 1 22.44 -19.42 4.61
C MET A 1 22.66 -18.35 3.53
N PRO A 2 22.83 -18.72 2.26
CA PRO A 2 22.97 -17.75 1.18
C PRO A 2 21.71 -16.87 1.07
N THR A 3 21.91 -15.58 0.79
CA THR A 3 20.83 -14.61 0.56
C THR A 3 20.05 -14.99 -0.70
N HIS A 4 18.71 -15.02 -0.61
CA HIS A 4 17.87 -15.34 -1.77
C HIS A 4 17.96 -14.23 -2.83
N ILE A 5 17.80 -14.56 -4.11
CA ILE A 5 17.89 -13.58 -5.21
C ILE A 5 16.90 -12.41 -5.05
N ILE A 6 15.70 -12.68 -4.51
CA ILE A 6 14.71 -11.65 -4.16
C ILE A 6 15.31 -10.62 -3.19
N ALA A 7 16.04 -11.06 -2.17
CA ALA A 7 16.65 -10.15 -1.19
C ALA A 7 17.79 -9.33 -1.79
N ASN A 8 18.54 -9.87 -2.77
CA ASN A 8 19.54 -9.11 -3.51
C ASN A 8 18.90 -8.01 -4.37
N LYS A 9 17.83 -8.34 -5.10
CA LYS A 9 17.06 -7.37 -5.90
C LYS A 9 16.39 -6.31 -5.04
N TYR A 10 15.86 -6.69 -3.88
CA TYR A 10 15.35 -5.73 -2.90
C TYR A 10 16.43 -4.75 -2.42
N ASN A 11 17.66 -5.21 -2.19
CA ASN A 11 18.74 -4.30 -1.78
C ASN A 11 19.09 -3.30 -2.90
N GLN A 12 19.05 -3.74 -4.15
CA GLN A 12 19.20 -2.86 -5.31
C GLN A 12 18.06 -1.85 -5.35
N LEU A 13 16.80 -2.31 -5.20
CA LEU A 13 15.62 -1.45 -5.13
C LEU A 13 15.79 -0.37 -4.05
N LYS A 14 16.16 -0.76 -2.83
CA LYS A 14 16.38 0.18 -1.72
C LYS A 14 17.47 1.22 -2.03
N SER A 15 18.57 0.80 -2.64
CA SER A 15 19.66 1.70 -3.01
C SER A 15 19.18 2.71 -4.07
N THR A 16 18.54 2.23 -5.13
CA THR A 16 18.05 3.07 -6.23
C THR A 16 16.94 4.01 -5.76
N SER A 17 15.96 3.52 -5.01
CA SER A 17 14.83 4.32 -4.51
C SER A 17 15.26 5.38 -3.49
N SER A 18 16.35 5.15 -2.75
CA SER A 18 16.90 6.15 -1.82
C SER A 18 17.53 7.36 -2.51
N GLN A 19 17.89 7.21 -3.80
CA GLN A 19 18.43 8.30 -4.61
C GLN A 19 17.31 9.11 -5.27
N SER A 20 16.29 8.41 -5.79
CA SER A 20 15.17 9.02 -6.48
C SER A 20 14.03 7.99 -6.62
N LEU A 21 12.84 8.37 -6.18
CA LEU A 21 11.62 7.59 -6.39
C LEU A 21 11.03 7.85 -7.79
N LEU A 22 11.47 8.88 -8.52
CA LEU A 22 11.11 9.10 -9.94
C LEU A 22 11.93 8.24 -10.92
N ASN A 23 12.98 7.57 -10.45
CA ASN A 23 13.85 6.83 -11.35
C ASN A 23 13.11 5.61 -11.95
N SER A 24 12.98 5.56 -13.28
CA SER A 24 12.31 4.44 -13.98
C SER A 24 12.96 3.06 -13.74
N ASN A 25 14.23 3.00 -13.32
CA ASN A 25 14.87 1.75 -12.90
C ASN A 25 14.24 1.16 -11.64
N VAL A 26 13.59 1.98 -10.79
CA VAL A 26 12.80 1.52 -9.65
C VAL A 26 11.63 0.67 -10.15
N THR A 27 10.96 1.08 -11.25
CA THR A 27 9.90 0.30 -11.89
C THR A 27 10.41 -1.06 -12.37
N ASP A 28 11.58 -1.08 -13.02
CA ASP A 28 12.20 -2.31 -13.52
C ASP A 28 12.55 -3.27 -12.38
N LEU A 29 13.07 -2.75 -11.26
CA LEU A 29 13.37 -3.56 -10.08
C LEU A 29 12.10 -4.14 -9.42
N PHE A 30 11.01 -3.38 -9.37
CA PHE A 30 9.72 -3.92 -8.92
C PHE A 30 9.22 -5.04 -9.82
N LYS A 31 9.31 -4.85 -11.14
CA LYS A 31 8.96 -5.88 -12.12
C LYS A 31 9.78 -7.15 -11.93
N GLU A 32 11.11 -7.04 -11.90
CA GLU A 32 12.00 -8.18 -11.71
C GLU A 32 11.74 -8.93 -10.41
N ILE A 33 11.51 -8.22 -9.31
CA ILE A 33 11.15 -8.83 -8.02
C ILE A 33 9.83 -9.58 -8.14
N ASN A 34 8.83 -9.00 -8.78
CA ASN A 34 7.52 -9.62 -8.98
C ASN A 34 7.63 -10.92 -9.80
N ASP A 35 8.38 -10.90 -10.91
CA ASP A 35 8.56 -12.07 -11.79
C ASP A 35 9.27 -13.22 -11.07
N ILE A 36 10.27 -12.91 -10.24
CA ILE A 36 10.95 -13.90 -9.41
C ILE A 36 9.99 -14.45 -8.34
N CYS A 37 9.17 -13.59 -7.71
CA CYS A 37 8.20 -14.05 -6.72
C CYS A 37 7.17 -15.00 -7.34
N LEU A 38 6.65 -14.69 -8.53
CA LEU A 38 5.74 -15.57 -9.26
C LEU A 38 6.36 -16.94 -9.55
N SER A 39 7.64 -16.97 -9.94
CA SER A 39 8.38 -18.23 -10.14
C SER A 39 8.46 -19.08 -8.87
N GLU A 40 8.70 -18.47 -7.71
CA GLU A 40 8.69 -19.19 -6.43
C GLU A 40 7.28 -19.65 -6.04
N ILE A 41 6.27 -18.79 -6.20
CA ILE A 41 4.88 -19.07 -5.83
C ILE A 41 4.28 -20.17 -6.69
N SER A 42 4.69 -20.31 -7.95
CA SER A 42 4.22 -21.37 -8.86
C SER A 42 4.46 -22.79 -8.34
N ARG A 43 5.37 -22.96 -7.37
CA ARG A 43 5.73 -24.24 -6.75
C ARG A 43 5.05 -24.48 -5.40
N MET A 44 4.25 -23.52 -4.92
CA MET A 44 3.60 -23.56 -3.62
C MET A 44 2.19 -24.14 -3.73
N SER A 45 1.74 -24.83 -2.68
CA SER A 45 0.34 -25.26 -2.58
C SER A 45 -0.54 -24.11 -2.10
N GLN A 46 -1.76 -24.05 -2.62
CA GLN A 46 -2.81 -23.14 -2.15
C GLN A 46 -3.77 -23.89 -1.25
N LEU A 47 -4.08 -23.31 -0.09
CA LEU A 47 -5.01 -23.86 0.87
C LEU A 47 -6.13 -22.85 1.16
N PRO A 48 -7.38 -23.14 0.80
CA PRO A 48 -8.52 -22.34 1.22
C PRO A 48 -8.63 -22.26 2.74
N ILE A 49 -8.98 -21.08 3.25
CA ILE A 49 -9.15 -20.84 4.68
C ILE A 49 -10.55 -20.31 4.99
N THR A 50 -10.99 -20.51 6.23
CA THR A 50 -12.33 -20.12 6.67
C THR A 50 -12.42 -18.61 6.83
N SER A 51 -13.27 -17.97 6.03
CA SER A 51 -13.57 -16.54 6.15
C SER A 51 -14.62 -16.31 7.23
N THR A 52 -14.30 -15.51 8.24
CA THR A 52 -15.27 -15.14 9.28
C THR A 52 -16.30 -14.14 8.77
N THR A 53 -17.30 -13.82 9.59
CA THR A 53 -18.35 -12.82 9.28
C THR A 53 -17.84 -11.41 8.99
N THR A 54 -16.58 -11.10 9.28
CA THR A 54 -15.97 -9.81 8.92
C THR A 54 -15.46 -9.77 7.48
N CYS A 55 -15.39 -10.91 6.81
CA CYS A 55 -14.88 -11.09 5.44
C CYS A 55 -16.01 -11.39 4.44
N MET A 56 -17.26 -10.96 4.70
CA MET A 56 -18.40 -11.29 3.84
C MET A 56 -18.14 -10.93 2.37
N GLY A 57 -18.44 -11.87 1.47
CA GLY A 57 -18.27 -11.69 0.02
C GLY A 57 -16.84 -11.82 -0.49
N LYS A 58 -15.88 -12.24 0.34
CA LYS A 58 -14.48 -12.44 -0.06
C LYS A 58 -14.00 -13.84 0.28
N ASN A 59 -13.26 -14.43 -0.65
CA ASN A 59 -12.63 -15.73 -0.45
C ASN A 59 -11.14 -15.54 -0.18
N TYR A 60 -10.63 -16.21 0.85
CA TYR A 60 -9.21 -16.15 1.20
C TYR A 60 -8.56 -17.52 1.15
N ILE A 61 -7.30 -17.52 0.72
CA ILE A 61 -6.40 -18.68 0.77
C ILE A 61 -5.13 -18.33 1.55
N VAL A 62 -4.33 -19.34 1.89
CA VAL A 62 -2.92 -19.19 2.22
C VAL A 62 -2.08 -20.03 1.26
N PHE A 63 -0.86 -19.59 1.01
CA PHE A 63 0.16 -20.39 0.34
C PHE A 63 0.96 -21.18 1.37
N GLN A 64 1.45 -22.35 0.98
CA GLN A 64 2.28 -23.22 1.81
C GLN A 64 3.47 -23.76 1.01
N LEU A 65 4.62 -23.79 1.67
CA LEU A 65 5.86 -24.41 1.17
C LEU A 65 6.47 -25.29 2.28
N MET A 66 6.97 -26.48 1.93
CA MET A 66 7.69 -27.32 2.88
C MET A 66 9.06 -26.72 3.21
N GLY A 67 9.41 -26.61 4.49
CA GLY A 67 10.74 -26.17 4.95
C GLY A 67 10.99 -24.66 4.98
N GLY A 68 9.95 -23.84 4.78
CA GLY A 68 10.00 -22.38 4.92
C GLY A 68 10.06 -21.89 6.38
N LYS A 69 10.29 -20.58 6.57
CA LYS A 69 10.34 -19.94 7.91
C LYS A 69 9.01 -20.05 8.66
N LYS A 70 7.89 -19.94 7.93
CA LYS A 70 6.53 -20.17 8.42
C LYS A 70 5.89 -21.28 7.62
N ALA A 71 4.91 -21.96 8.23
CA ALA A 71 4.14 -23.00 7.56
C ALA A 71 3.17 -22.45 6.49
N TYR A 72 2.70 -21.20 6.67
CA TYR A 72 1.71 -20.56 5.82
C TYR A 72 2.09 -19.11 5.55
N SER A 73 1.77 -18.61 4.36
CA SER A 73 1.77 -17.17 4.09
C SER A 73 0.69 -16.47 4.90
N ARG A 74 0.71 -15.14 4.91
CA ARG A 74 -0.50 -14.39 5.26
C ARG A 74 -1.66 -14.68 4.27
N PRO A 75 -2.91 -14.39 4.64
CA PRO A 75 -4.09 -14.60 3.81
C PRO A 75 -4.05 -13.75 2.54
N VAL A 76 -4.56 -14.32 1.46
CA VAL A 76 -4.67 -13.69 0.14
C VAL A 76 -6.12 -13.77 -0.30
N ASN A 77 -6.74 -12.63 -0.59
CA ASN A 77 -8.05 -12.53 -1.24
C ASN A 77 -7.88 -13.10 -2.65
N ILE A 78 -8.33 -14.33 -2.87
CA ILE A 78 -7.99 -15.09 -4.07
C ILE A 78 -8.69 -14.55 -5.31
N ASP A 79 -9.88 -13.97 -5.13
CA ASP A 79 -10.65 -13.39 -6.23
C ASP A 79 -9.88 -12.18 -6.79
N LEU A 80 -9.54 -11.22 -5.93
CA LEU A 80 -8.77 -10.03 -6.30
C LEU A 80 -7.35 -10.37 -6.80
N TYR A 81 -6.71 -11.38 -6.19
CA TYR A 81 -5.39 -11.84 -6.61
C TYR A 81 -5.39 -12.41 -8.03
N ASN A 82 -6.37 -13.24 -8.36
CA ASN A 82 -6.49 -13.83 -9.69
C ASN A 82 -6.84 -12.78 -10.76
N GLU A 83 -7.69 -11.80 -10.43
CA GLU A 83 -7.98 -10.66 -11.31
C GLU A 83 -6.71 -9.86 -11.62
N GLY A 84 -5.86 -9.60 -10.61
CA GLY A 84 -4.60 -8.91 -10.80
C GLY A 84 -3.55 -9.71 -11.60
N LEU A 85 -3.65 -11.04 -11.60
CA LEU A 85 -2.81 -11.93 -12.41
C LEU A 85 -3.37 -12.19 -13.81
N ALA A 86 -4.52 -11.61 -14.16
CA ALA A 86 -5.15 -11.87 -15.44
C ALA A 86 -4.24 -11.49 -16.62
N ILE A 87 -4.43 -12.24 -17.71
CA ILE A 87 -3.75 -12.06 -18.98
C ILE A 87 -4.83 -11.71 -20.00
N ASN A 88 -4.59 -10.66 -20.78
CA ASN A 88 -5.55 -10.23 -21.79
C ASN A 88 -5.56 -11.17 -23.02
N SER A 89 -6.45 -10.91 -23.97
CA SER A 89 -6.59 -11.72 -25.20
C SER A 89 -5.34 -11.74 -26.09
N GLN A 90 -4.39 -10.83 -25.87
CA GLN A 90 -3.12 -10.74 -26.61
C GLN A 90 -1.97 -11.45 -25.89
N GLY A 91 -2.24 -12.10 -24.75
CA GLY A 91 -1.21 -12.79 -23.96
C GLY A 91 -0.38 -11.86 -23.08
N ILE A 92 -0.78 -10.60 -22.89
CA ILE A 92 -0.07 -9.63 -22.06
C ILE A 92 -0.69 -9.64 -20.66
N SER A 93 0.16 -9.78 -19.63
CA SER A 93 -0.29 -9.74 -18.24
C SER A 93 -0.71 -8.33 -17.82
N ASN A 94 -1.67 -8.22 -16.90
CA ASN A 94 -2.04 -6.94 -16.31
C ASN A 94 -0.85 -6.23 -15.63
N ALA A 95 0.09 -6.99 -15.05
CA ALA A 95 1.32 -6.45 -14.47
C ALA A 95 2.23 -5.79 -15.52
N ASP A 96 2.41 -6.42 -16.69
CA ASP A 96 3.20 -5.82 -17.78
C ASP A 96 2.55 -4.54 -18.32
N ILE A 97 1.22 -4.51 -18.43
CA ILE A 97 0.46 -3.31 -18.81
C ILE A 97 0.70 -2.20 -17.77
N LEU A 98 0.55 -2.51 -16.49
CA LEU A 98 0.75 -1.56 -15.39
C LEU A 98 2.16 -0.97 -15.42
N TRP A 99 3.21 -1.79 -15.51
CA TRP A 99 4.59 -1.30 -15.54
C TRP A 99 4.88 -0.43 -16.75
N ASN A 100 4.39 -0.80 -17.94
CA ASN A 100 4.52 0.03 -19.12
C ASN A 100 3.81 1.38 -18.96
N ASN A 101 2.61 1.39 -18.39
CA ASN A 101 1.87 2.61 -18.16
C ASN A 101 2.56 3.51 -17.12
N ILE A 102 3.15 2.96 -16.06
CA ILE A 102 3.91 3.72 -15.07
C ILE A 102 5.13 4.39 -15.72
N LYS A 103 5.95 3.63 -16.47
CA LYS A 103 7.14 4.19 -17.14
C LYS A 103 6.79 5.28 -18.16
N ASN A 104 5.62 5.18 -18.78
CA ASN A 104 5.15 6.12 -19.79
C ASN A 104 4.23 7.21 -19.23
N HIS A 105 4.05 7.31 -17.91
CA HIS A 105 3.15 8.27 -17.26
C HIS A 105 1.70 8.25 -17.81
N THR A 106 1.21 7.04 -18.10
CA THR A 106 -0.09 6.78 -18.73
C THR A 106 -0.94 5.80 -17.92
N ILE A 107 -0.67 5.68 -16.61
CA ILE A 107 -1.41 4.79 -15.70
C ILE A 107 -2.93 5.03 -15.72
N ILE A 108 -3.36 6.27 -15.98
CA ILE A 108 -4.78 6.64 -16.14
C ILE A 108 -5.48 5.95 -17.32
N ASN A 109 -4.73 5.33 -18.24
CA ASN A 109 -5.32 4.57 -19.35
C ASN A 109 -5.80 3.18 -18.93
N GLN A 110 -5.40 2.71 -17.75
CA GLN A 110 -5.86 1.46 -17.17
C GLN A 110 -7.03 1.72 -16.21
N ASN A 111 -8.00 0.81 -16.15
CA ASN A 111 -9.13 0.96 -15.24
C ASN A 111 -8.66 0.97 -13.77
N SER A 112 -9.28 1.80 -12.95
CA SER A 112 -8.98 1.92 -11.51
C SER A 112 -8.96 0.56 -10.79
N HIS A 113 -9.98 -0.26 -11.01
CA HIS A 113 -10.08 -1.57 -10.38
C HIS A 113 -8.98 -2.53 -10.86
N GLU A 114 -8.68 -2.53 -12.17
CA GLU A 114 -7.57 -3.31 -12.73
C GLU A 114 -6.22 -2.90 -12.14
N ILE A 115 -5.97 -1.59 -11.96
CA ILE A 115 -4.76 -1.09 -11.29
C ILE A 115 -4.70 -1.65 -9.87
N THR A 116 -5.80 -1.55 -9.12
CA THR A 116 -5.90 -2.02 -7.72
C THR A 116 -5.63 -3.51 -7.61
N ALA A 117 -6.31 -4.33 -8.41
CA ALA A 117 -6.14 -5.78 -8.42
C ALA A 117 -4.71 -6.17 -8.79
N THR A 118 -4.12 -5.53 -9.81
CA THR A 118 -2.75 -5.79 -10.25
C THR A 118 -1.73 -5.45 -9.15
N LEU A 119 -1.87 -4.27 -8.53
CA LEU A 119 -1.04 -3.85 -7.40
C LEU A 119 -1.22 -4.77 -6.19
N TYR A 120 -2.43 -5.26 -5.94
CA TYR A 120 -2.71 -6.26 -4.91
C TYR A 120 -1.87 -7.52 -5.15
N SER A 121 -1.92 -8.09 -6.36
CA SER A 121 -1.17 -9.30 -6.69
C SER A 121 0.34 -9.09 -6.57
N ILE A 122 0.88 -7.97 -7.07
CA ILE A 122 2.30 -7.62 -6.91
C ILE A 122 2.71 -7.54 -5.44
N CYS A 123 1.93 -6.85 -4.61
CA CYS A 123 2.22 -6.72 -3.18
C CYS A 123 2.15 -8.08 -2.48
N MET A 124 1.13 -8.88 -2.79
CA MET A 124 0.94 -10.19 -2.18
C MET A 124 2.02 -11.17 -2.63
N ASN A 125 2.48 -11.11 -3.87
CA ASN A 125 3.60 -11.92 -4.36
C ASN A 125 4.85 -11.75 -3.48
N TYR A 126 5.23 -10.50 -3.22
CA TYR A 126 6.35 -10.23 -2.31
C TYR A 126 6.06 -10.69 -0.88
N CYS A 127 4.85 -10.44 -0.37
CA CYS A 127 4.47 -10.84 0.98
C CYS A 127 4.53 -12.35 1.19
N ILE A 128 4.02 -13.14 0.23
CA ILE A 128 4.03 -14.61 0.26
C ILE A 128 5.48 -15.10 0.30
N CYS A 129 6.34 -14.59 -0.59
CA CYS A 129 7.76 -14.95 -0.61
C CYS A 129 8.49 -14.53 0.66
N ALA A 130 8.22 -13.35 1.21
CA ALA A 130 8.81 -12.90 2.46
C ALA A 130 8.37 -13.73 3.67
N ASP A 131 7.14 -14.28 3.65
CA ASP A 131 6.63 -15.15 4.71
C ASP A 131 7.18 -16.59 4.61
N LEU A 132 7.41 -17.11 3.39
CA LEU A 132 7.67 -18.54 3.16
C LEU A 132 9.09 -18.87 2.66
N VAL A 133 9.71 -18.04 1.84
CA VAL A 133 10.98 -18.37 1.16
C VAL A 133 12.17 -18.01 2.04
N ASN A 134 12.99 -19.01 2.35
CA ASN A 134 14.20 -18.83 3.15
C ASN A 134 15.19 -17.87 2.49
N GLY A 135 15.72 -16.92 3.25
CA GLY A 135 16.68 -15.93 2.76
C GLY A 135 16.06 -14.69 2.10
N VAL A 136 14.72 -14.60 2.02
CA VAL A 136 14.00 -13.34 1.73
C VAL A 136 13.87 -12.52 3.02
N LYS A 137 13.93 -11.19 2.91
CA LYS A 137 13.84 -10.29 4.06
C LYS A 137 12.38 -10.16 4.54
N GLU A 138 12.19 -10.16 5.86
CA GLU A 138 10.90 -9.84 6.48
C GLU A 138 10.66 -8.33 6.55
N ASN A 139 10.41 -7.72 5.41
CA ASN A 139 10.32 -6.27 5.27
C ASN A 139 9.20 -5.88 4.29
N SER A 140 8.12 -6.66 4.25
CA SER A 140 6.97 -6.38 3.38
C SER A 140 6.40 -4.96 3.59
N GLY A 141 6.48 -4.43 4.82
CA GLY A 141 6.14 -3.04 5.14
C GLY A 141 6.93 -2.05 4.29
N ASN A 142 8.27 -2.10 4.40
CA ASN A 142 9.16 -1.21 3.65
C ASN A 142 9.06 -1.43 2.13
N TYR A 143 8.86 -2.66 1.66
CA TYR A 143 8.62 -2.93 0.24
C TYR A 143 7.36 -2.23 -0.25
N PHE A 144 6.25 -2.36 0.48
CA PHE A 144 5.00 -1.70 0.15
C PHE A 144 5.11 -0.17 0.23
N GLU A 145 5.73 0.37 1.27
CA GLU A 145 6.00 1.80 1.42
C GLU A 145 6.81 2.35 0.23
N THR A 146 7.88 1.66 -0.16
CA THR A 146 8.68 2.04 -1.34
C THR A 146 7.86 2.01 -2.63
N LEU A 147 6.98 1.02 -2.79
CA LEU A 147 6.09 0.92 -3.96
C LEU A 147 5.11 2.07 -4.00
N VAL A 148 4.44 2.38 -2.88
CA VAL A 148 3.52 3.51 -2.76
C VAL A 148 4.25 4.83 -3.07
N GLY A 149 5.40 5.07 -2.46
CA GLY A 149 6.22 6.25 -2.74
C GLY A 149 6.55 6.39 -4.22
N HIS A 150 7.01 5.31 -4.86
CA HIS A 150 7.32 5.29 -6.29
C HIS A 150 6.10 5.58 -7.17
N LEU A 151 4.95 4.96 -6.88
CA LEU A 151 3.72 5.15 -7.66
C LEU A 151 3.20 6.60 -7.58
N TYR A 152 3.18 7.18 -6.38
CA TYR A 152 2.82 8.59 -6.22
C TYR A 152 3.83 9.50 -6.92
N SER A 153 5.14 9.23 -6.80
CA SER A 153 6.18 9.98 -7.50
C SER A 153 5.98 9.96 -9.01
N MET A 154 5.84 8.78 -9.61
CA MET A 154 5.70 8.63 -11.05
C MET A 154 4.42 9.27 -11.58
N HIS A 155 3.33 9.25 -10.81
CA HIS A 155 2.06 9.87 -11.19
C HIS A 155 2.10 11.40 -11.06
N LEU A 156 2.66 11.90 -9.95
CA LEU A 156 2.69 13.34 -9.64
C LEU A 156 3.88 14.07 -10.28
N LEU A 157 4.87 13.32 -10.79
CA LEU A 157 6.16 13.83 -11.27
C LEU A 157 6.92 14.63 -10.20
N VAL A 158 6.85 14.16 -8.94
CA VAL A 158 7.43 14.82 -7.77
C VAL A 158 8.21 13.83 -6.90
N GLU A 159 9.41 14.22 -6.46
CA GLU A 159 10.13 13.52 -5.40
C GLU A 159 9.53 13.86 -4.02
N PRO A 160 9.27 12.88 -3.16
CA PRO A 160 8.78 13.15 -1.83
C PRO A 160 9.90 13.51 -0.87
N THR A 161 9.53 14.09 0.27
CA THR A 161 10.38 14.16 1.45
C THR A 161 9.80 13.30 2.58
N ASN A 162 10.66 12.72 3.41
CA ASN A 162 10.25 11.88 4.54
C ASN A 162 10.31 12.64 5.88
N GLN A 163 10.54 13.96 5.81
CA GLN A 163 10.64 14.85 6.95
C GLN A 163 10.10 16.23 6.58
N MET A 164 9.47 16.88 7.57
CA MET A 164 9.09 18.27 7.52
C MET A 164 9.61 18.98 8.77
N ASN A 165 10.35 20.06 8.58
CA ASN A 165 10.77 20.92 9.69
C ASN A 165 9.60 21.83 10.07
N ALA A 166 9.08 21.64 11.27
CA ALA A 166 8.12 22.53 11.89
C ALA A 166 8.81 23.80 12.40
N VAL A 167 8.01 24.71 12.96
CA VAL A 167 8.49 25.97 13.55
C VAL A 167 9.60 25.70 14.57
N GLU A 168 10.67 26.48 14.50
CA GLU A 168 11.74 26.44 15.51
C GLU A 168 11.19 26.84 16.88
N LEU A 169 11.40 25.99 17.88
CA LEU A 169 11.11 26.29 19.27
C LEU A 169 12.45 26.50 19.97
N ASP A 170 12.66 27.69 20.55
CA ASP A 170 13.90 28.03 21.28
C ASP A 170 15.20 27.81 20.49
N GLY A 171 15.14 27.97 19.16
CA GLY A 171 16.29 27.77 18.26
C GLY A 171 16.56 26.31 17.87
N GLU A 172 15.68 25.38 18.27
CA GLU A 172 15.72 23.99 17.81
C GLU A 172 14.69 23.76 16.69
N SER A 173 15.16 23.31 15.53
CA SER A 173 14.30 22.83 14.45
C SER A 173 13.67 21.48 14.85
N ILE A 174 12.34 21.46 14.99
CA ILE A 174 11.60 20.23 15.28
C ILE A 174 11.24 19.56 13.96
N SER A 175 11.78 18.36 13.71
CA SER A 175 11.42 17.55 12.53
C SER A 175 10.26 16.63 12.84
N VAL A 176 9.24 16.66 12.00
CA VAL A 176 8.10 15.73 12.04
C VAL A 176 8.39 14.57 11.09
N PRO A 177 8.60 13.34 11.60
CA PRO A 177 8.79 12.18 10.73
C PRO A 177 7.47 11.84 10.05
N THR A 178 7.52 11.74 8.72
CA THR A 178 6.39 11.40 7.86
C THR A 178 6.84 10.33 6.88
N ASP A 179 5.96 9.43 6.46
CA ASP A 179 6.33 8.43 5.46
C ASP A 179 6.71 9.13 4.15
N PHE A 180 5.77 9.89 3.55
CA PHE A 180 6.04 10.74 2.38
C PHE A 180 5.22 12.03 2.39
N ILE A 181 5.88 13.14 2.04
CA ILE A 181 5.26 14.42 1.70
C ILE A 181 5.58 14.75 0.24
N PHE A 182 4.54 14.95 -0.57
CA PHE A 182 4.68 15.42 -1.96
C PHE A 182 4.31 16.90 -2.04
N ASP A 183 5.28 17.73 -2.41
CA ASP A 183 5.07 19.16 -2.65
C ASP A 183 4.64 19.40 -4.10
N LEU A 184 3.36 19.74 -4.29
CA LEU A 184 2.76 19.92 -5.62
C LEU A 184 3.05 21.31 -6.23
N GLY A 185 3.86 22.13 -5.55
CA GLY A 185 4.22 23.47 -5.97
C GLY A 185 3.38 24.58 -5.34
N ALA A 186 3.73 25.82 -5.68
CA ALA A 186 3.17 27.02 -5.04
C ALA A 186 1.64 27.09 -5.14
N GLY A 187 0.99 27.46 -4.04
CA GLY A 187 -0.46 27.65 -3.95
C GLY A 187 -1.28 26.37 -3.85
N LYS A 188 -0.65 25.18 -3.93
CA LYS A 188 -1.33 23.88 -3.77
C LYS A 188 -1.08 23.27 -2.40
N PRO A 189 -2.01 22.47 -1.87
CA PRO A 189 -1.74 21.66 -0.70
C PRO A 189 -0.69 20.58 -1.01
N LYS A 190 0.08 20.17 0.00
CA LYS A 190 0.98 19.03 -0.08
C LYS A 190 0.23 17.74 0.20
N PHE A 191 0.62 16.63 -0.41
CA PHE A 191 0.07 15.33 -0.04
C PHE A 191 0.90 14.69 1.05
N HIS A 192 0.25 14.29 2.14
CA HIS A 192 0.81 13.48 3.21
C HIS A 192 0.35 12.04 3.00
N VAL A 193 1.28 11.15 2.64
CA VAL A 193 0.97 9.79 2.17
C VAL A 193 1.58 8.75 3.12
N PRO A 194 0.89 8.38 4.20
CA PRO A 194 1.28 7.25 5.01
C PRO A 194 0.95 5.93 4.33
N ALA A 195 1.88 4.97 4.37
CA ALA A 195 1.75 3.67 3.72
C ALA A 195 1.88 2.54 4.73
N LYS A 196 0.86 1.67 4.83
CA LYS A 196 0.86 0.57 5.81
C LYS A 196 0.32 -0.72 5.19
N THR A 197 0.95 -1.87 5.43
CA THR A 197 0.38 -3.15 4.97
C THR A 197 -1.00 -3.40 5.61
N SER A 198 -1.12 -3.10 6.90
CA SER A 198 -2.37 -3.04 7.67
C SER A 198 -2.23 -2.00 8.77
N THR A 199 -3.30 -1.34 9.18
CA THR A 199 -3.19 -0.21 10.13
C THR A 199 -3.06 -0.66 11.58
N ARG A 200 -3.84 -1.66 12.01
CA ARG A 200 -3.85 -2.19 13.38
C ARG A 200 -3.90 -1.05 14.44
N GLU A 201 -3.19 -1.19 15.56
CA GLU A 201 -3.08 -0.17 16.61
C GLU A 201 -2.43 1.13 16.12
N ARG A 202 -1.58 1.04 15.08
CA ARG A 202 -0.86 2.17 14.49
C ARG A 202 -1.73 3.07 13.60
N CYS A 203 -3.03 2.80 13.48
CA CYS A 203 -3.95 3.68 12.76
C CYS A 203 -3.95 5.11 13.31
N VAL A 204 -3.78 5.29 14.63
CA VAL A 204 -3.77 6.63 15.27
C VAL A 204 -2.63 7.52 14.78
N GLU A 205 -1.50 6.94 14.39
CA GLU A 205 -0.33 7.68 13.90
C GLU A 205 -0.69 8.59 12.72
N VAL A 206 -1.58 8.11 11.84
CA VAL A 206 -2.03 8.83 10.65
C VAL A 206 -2.72 10.15 11.02
N TRP A 207 -3.69 10.08 11.93
CA TRP A 207 -4.43 11.26 12.39
C TRP A 207 -3.57 12.17 13.28
N ALA A 208 -2.70 11.59 14.12
CA ALA A 208 -1.79 12.35 14.96
C ALA A 208 -0.79 13.17 14.12
N GLN A 209 -0.17 12.54 13.11
CA GLN A 209 0.72 13.23 12.16
C GLN A 209 -0.01 14.33 11.42
N GLN A 210 -1.22 14.05 10.90
CA GLN A 210 -2.02 15.08 10.24
C GLN A 210 -2.35 16.26 11.18
N ARG A 211 -2.66 15.98 12.46
CA ARG A 211 -2.91 17.04 13.45
C ARG A 211 -1.68 17.90 13.70
N ILE A 212 -0.50 17.30 13.75
CA ILE A 212 0.77 18.04 13.90
C ILE A 212 1.00 18.94 12.68
N LEU A 213 0.79 18.41 11.46
CA LEU A 213 0.93 19.19 10.23
C LEU A 213 -0.08 20.35 10.15
N ASP A 214 -1.34 20.09 10.48
CA ASP A 214 -2.40 21.11 10.55
C ASP A 214 -2.05 22.21 11.56
N GLY A 215 -1.50 21.83 12.72
CA GLY A 215 -1.11 22.77 13.77
C GLY A 215 0.13 23.59 13.42
N ALA A 216 1.14 22.98 12.79
CA ALA A 216 2.40 23.63 12.46
C ALA A 216 2.33 24.52 11.21
N PHE A 217 1.53 24.13 10.21
CA PHE A 217 1.53 24.79 8.90
C PHE A 217 0.16 25.39 8.52
N GLY A 218 -0.89 25.08 9.27
CA GLY A 218 -2.27 25.51 9.01
C GLY A 218 -3.10 24.42 8.34
N VAL A 219 -4.38 24.38 8.72
CA VAL A 219 -5.37 23.41 8.22
C VAL A 219 -5.50 23.54 6.70
N GLY A 220 -5.53 22.38 6.02
CA GLY A 220 -5.70 22.32 4.57
C GLY A 220 -4.42 22.57 3.77
N ARG A 221 -3.27 22.84 4.41
CA ARG A 221 -1.97 22.86 3.72
C ARG A 221 -1.44 21.47 3.40
N PHE A 222 -1.89 20.46 4.15
CA PHE A 222 -1.57 19.06 3.94
C PHE A 222 -2.86 18.26 3.77
N ILE A 223 -2.89 17.39 2.78
CA ILE A 223 -3.99 16.47 2.51
C ILE A 223 -3.50 15.06 2.79
N CYS A 224 -4.06 14.42 3.82
CA CYS A 224 -3.70 13.05 4.17
C CYS A 224 -4.40 12.03 3.26
N LEU A 225 -3.59 11.17 2.64
CA LEU A 225 -3.98 10.09 1.73
C LEU A 225 -3.39 8.76 2.24
N LEU A 226 -4.04 8.17 3.25
CA LEU A 226 -3.62 6.88 3.80
C LEU A 226 -3.70 5.80 2.71
N THR A 227 -2.64 5.03 2.52
CA THR A 227 -2.61 3.94 1.53
C THR A 227 -2.28 2.61 2.22
N CYS A 228 -3.11 1.59 2.00
CA CYS A 228 -3.02 0.30 2.69
C CYS A 228 -3.18 -0.90 1.77
N ILE A 229 -2.63 -2.06 2.17
CA ILE A 229 -2.97 -3.33 1.48
C ILE A 229 -4.34 -3.80 1.96
N GLY A 230 -4.51 -4.11 3.25
CA GLY A 230 -5.75 -4.67 3.79
C GLY A 230 -5.71 -4.79 5.31
N GLU A 231 -6.81 -5.27 5.91
CA GLU A 231 -6.92 -5.42 7.37
C GLU A 231 -7.03 -6.88 7.83
N THR A 232 -6.54 -7.81 7.00
CA THR A 232 -6.61 -9.24 7.28
C THR A 232 -5.83 -9.62 8.53
N ASN A 233 -6.43 -10.50 9.33
CA ASN A 233 -5.85 -11.10 10.50
C ASN A 233 -6.02 -12.61 10.46
N PHE A 234 -4.90 -13.33 10.30
CA PHE A 234 -4.88 -14.78 10.18
C PHE A 234 -4.81 -15.46 11.53
N LYS A 235 -5.62 -16.51 11.69
CA LYS A 235 -5.59 -17.41 12.82
C LYS A 235 -5.17 -18.79 12.31
N SER A 236 -3.91 -19.14 12.54
CA SER A 236 -3.35 -20.42 12.10
C SER A 236 -3.90 -21.63 12.86
N SER A 237 -4.43 -21.42 14.07
CA SER A 237 -4.98 -22.49 14.92
C SER A 237 -6.20 -23.19 14.33
N ASP A 238 -7.03 -22.45 13.60
CA ASP A 238 -8.27 -22.94 13.00
C ASP A 238 -8.35 -22.65 11.49
N LEU A 239 -7.22 -22.25 10.88
CA LEU A 239 -7.12 -21.84 9.48
C LEU A 239 -8.26 -20.89 9.08
N SER A 240 -8.38 -19.78 9.83
CA SER A 240 -9.40 -18.77 9.58
C SER A 240 -8.82 -17.36 9.40
N VAL A 241 -9.59 -16.49 8.76
CA VAL A 241 -9.27 -15.08 8.60
C VAL A 241 -10.43 -14.19 9.03
N GLN A 242 -10.07 -13.08 9.66
CA GLN A 242 -10.98 -12.00 9.98
C GLN A 242 -10.37 -10.66 9.56
N LEU A 243 -11.19 -9.64 9.33
CA LEU A 243 -10.74 -8.27 9.15
C LEU A 243 -10.76 -7.54 10.50
N THR A 244 -9.61 -7.03 10.92
CA THR A 244 -9.49 -6.22 12.14
C THR A 244 -9.74 -4.75 11.79
N CYS A 245 -10.99 -4.31 11.95
CA CYS A 245 -11.42 -2.94 11.67
C CYS A 245 -11.95 -2.26 12.93
N VAL A 246 -11.61 -0.98 13.11
CA VAL A 246 -12.03 -0.14 14.25
C VAL A 246 -12.79 1.12 13.78
N PRO A 247 -13.92 0.98 13.07
CA PRO A 247 -14.58 2.12 12.38
C PRO A 247 -15.02 3.23 13.33
N ASN A 248 -15.49 2.89 14.55
CA ASN A 248 -15.89 3.90 15.53
C ASN A 248 -14.67 4.68 16.08
N GLN A 249 -13.50 4.04 16.15
CA GLN A 249 -12.26 4.71 16.53
C GLN A 249 -11.82 5.69 15.45
N TRP A 250 -11.91 5.30 14.17
CA TRP A 250 -11.66 6.19 13.03
C TRP A 250 -12.61 7.40 13.02
N ILE A 251 -13.89 7.19 13.32
CA ILE A 251 -14.87 8.28 13.46
C ILE A 251 -14.45 9.25 14.58
N ASN A 252 -14.05 8.73 15.74
CA ASN A 252 -13.56 9.58 16.83
C ASN A 252 -12.32 10.37 16.40
N TYR A 253 -11.39 9.75 15.67
CA TYR A 253 -10.19 10.44 15.18
C TYR A 253 -10.53 11.52 14.15
N GLN A 254 -11.44 11.21 13.22
CA GLN A 254 -11.91 12.16 12.21
C GLN A 254 -12.65 13.36 12.81
N LEU A 255 -13.40 13.16 13.90
CA LEU A 255 -14.13 14.22 14.59
C LEU A 255 -13.24 15.08 15.51
N PHE A 256 -12.36 14.43 16.27
CA PHE A 256 -11.74 15.04 17.45
C PHE A 256 -10.22 15.19 17.38
N ILE A 257 -9.56 14.58 16.39
CA ILE A 257 -8.09 14.72 16.20
C ILE A 257 -7.80 15.56 14.96
N SER A 258 -8.07 15.04 13.77
CA SER A 258 -7.79 15.70 12.49
C SER A 258 -8.65 15.10 11.39
N GLN A 259 -8.65 15.70 10.20
CA GLN A 259 -9.38 15.14 9.06
C GLN A 259 -8.41 14.59 8.04
N ILE A 260 -8.54 13.30 7.73
CA ILE A 260 -7.90 12.74 6.53
C ILE A 260 -8.86 12.85 5.34
N LYS A 261 -8.32 13.02 4.13
CA LYS A 261 -9.14 13.21 2.91
C LYS A 261 -9.53 11.88 2.30
N ARG A 262 -8.60 10.91 2.27
CA ARG A 262 -8.80 9.58 1.69
C ARG A 262 -8.09 8.50 2.48
N ALA A 263 -8.69 7.32 2.47
CA ALA A 263 -8.05 6.06 2.82
C ALA A 263 -8.19 5.10 1.63
N TYR A 264 -7.09 4.84 0.95
CA TYR A 264 -6.98 3.92 -0.16
C TYR A 264 -6.57 2.53 0.32
N TYR A 265 -7.23 1.51 -0.20
CA TYR A 265 -6.92 0.12 0.07
C TYR A 265 -6.75 -0.66 -1.23
N LEU A 266 -5.86 -1.65 -1.23
CA LEU A 266 -5.85 -2.68 -2.27
C LEU A 266 -7.00 -3.67 -2.06
N ASP A 267 -7.18 -4.16 -0.83
CA ASP A 267 -8.26 -5.05 -0.41
C ASP A 267 -9.20 -4.32 0.56
N VAL A 268 -10.16 -3.54 0.03
CA VAL A 268 -11.03 -2.63 0.79
C VAL A 268 -11.87 -3.37 1.85
N PRO A 269 -11.71 -3.11 3.16
CA PRO A 269 -12.52 -3.77 4.18
C PRO A 269 -13.98 -3.28 4.16
N GLY A 270 -14.96 -4.19 4.16
CA GLY A 270 -16.38 -3.84 4.09
C GLY A 270 -16.83 -2.86 5.18
N LYS A 271 -16.41 -3.09 6.44
CA LYS A 271 -16.70 -2.19 7.58
C LYS A 271 -16.12 -0.79 7.42
N TYR A 272 -15.01 -0.63 6.69
CA TYR A 272 -14.45 0.67 6.39
C TYR A 272 -15.11 1.30 5.17
N ASN A 273 -15.52 0.51 4.17
CA ASN A 273 -16.32 1.01 3.06
C ASN A 273 -17.64 1.67 3.52
N GLU A 274 -18.27 1.13 4.56
CA GLU A 274 -19.46 1.72 5.19
C GLU A 274 -19.24 3.16 5.70
N LEU A 275 -17.99 3.56 6.01
CA LEU A 275 -17.67 4.91 6.48
C LEU A 275 -17.91 5.99 5.42
N ASN A 276 -17.97 5.63 4.13
CA ASN A 276 -18.38 6.54 3.06
C ASN A 276 -19.80 7.08 3.24
N ASN A 277 -20.65 6.32 3.94
CA ASN A 277 -22.07 6.59 4.14
C ASN A 277 -22.40 7.04 5.57
N ARG A 278 -21.38 7.28 6.42
CA ARG A 278 -21.54 7.70 7.82
C ARG A 278 -20.99 9.11 8.02
N PHE A 279 -21.46 9.79 9.07
CA PHE A 279 -20.94 11.09 9.50
C PHE A 279 -19.95 10.92 10.67
N PRO A 280 -18.80 11.62 10.66
CA PRO A 280 -18.24 12.34 9.52
C PRO A 280 -17.81 11.35 8.43
N LYS A 281 -17.87 11.78 7.17
CA LYS A 281 -17.44 10.92 6.06
C LYS A 281 -15.94 10.69 6.15
N ILE A 282 -15.54 9.43 6.09
CA ILE A 282 -14.16 9.02 5.84
C ILE A 282 -14.21 8.28 4.52
N HIS A 283 -13.61 8.88 3.49
CA HIS A 283 -13.70 8.35 2.14
C HIS A 283 -12.72 7.20 1.96
N VAL A 284 -13.27 5.98 1.96
CA VAL A 284 -12.50 4.75 1.78
C VAL A 284 -12.71 4.24 0.36
N LYS A 285 -11.61 4.07 -0.39
CA LYS A 285 -11.63 3.76 -1.82
C LYS A 285 -10.60 2.71 -2.20
N GLU A 286 -10.74 2.17 -3.40
CA GLU A 286 -9.69 1.37 -4.03
C GLU A 286 -8.49 2.25 -4.37
N PHE A 287 -7.27 1.74 -4.25
CA PHE A 287 -6.08 2.56 -4.47
C PHE A 287 -5.93 3.04 -5.92
N GLY A 288 -6.39 2.26 -6.89
CA GLY A 288 -6.45 2.67 -8.29
C GLY A 288 -7.22 3.97 -8.52
N ASP A 289 -8.20 4.31 -7.66
CA ASP A 289 -9.00 5.52 -7.80
C ASP A 289 -8.13 6.78 -7.67
N PHE A 290 -7.05 6.71 -6.88
CA PHE A 290 -6.12 7.82 -6.70
C PHE A 290 -5.63 8.36 -8.04
N PHE A 291 -5.25 7.48 -8.98
CA PHE A 291 -4.68 7.90 -10.26
C PHE A 291 -5.69 8.64 -11.14
N HIS A 292 -6.99 8.38 -10.94
CA HIS A 292 -8.08 9.00 -11.69
C HIS A 292 -8.64 10.25 -11.00
N GLU A 293 -8.49 10.38 -9.69
CA GLU A 293 -9.06 11.50 -8.91
C GLU A 293 -8.04 12.49 -8.35
N SER A 294 -6.74 12.24 -8.47
CA SER A 294 -5.67 13.05 -7.82
C SER A 294 -5.80 14.55 -8.08
N ASN A 295 -6.21 14.94 -9.29
CA ASN A 295 -6.39 16.34 -9.68
C ASN A 295 -7.58 17.02 -8.99
N ASN A 296 -8.57 16.24 -8.56
CA ASN A 296 -9.77 16.73 -7.87
C ASN A 296 -9.61 16.72 -6.34
N LEU A 297 -8.46 16.24 -5.83
CA LEU A 297 -8.21 16.21 -4.38
C LEU A 297 -7.76 17.56 -3.83
N ILE A 298 -7.17 18.41 -4.69
CA ILE A 298 -6.58 19.70 -4.34
C ILE A 298 -7.60 20.86 -4.29
N ASP A 299 -8.80 20.64 -4.84
CA ASP A 299 -9.92 21.57 -4.84
C ASP A 299 -10.81 21.45 -3.58
#